data_AF-A0A1I7HI54-F1
#
_entry.id   AF-A0A1I7HI54-F1
#
_cell.length_a   1.000
_cell.length_b   1.000
_cell.length_c   1.000
_cell.angle_alpha   90.00
_cell.angle_beta   90.00
_cell.angle_gamma   90.00
#
_symmetry.space_group_name_H-M   'P 1'
#
loop_
_entity.id
_entity.type
_entity.pdbx_description
1 polymer ?
#
loop_
_entity_poly.entity_id
_entity_poly.type
_entity_poly.pdbx_seq_one_letter_code
_entity_poly.pdbx_strand_id
1 'polypeptide(L)' 'MAKVEEPLTKEVDAAVLDGIVESIKSLQYGTVTITVHDGKVTQIETSRKQRFS' A
#
# COMPACT_ATOMS: atom_id res chain seq x y z
N MET A 1 12.16 3.03 -33.56
CA MET A 1 10.81 2.68 -33.06
C MET A 1 10.98 2.33 -31.60
N ALA A 2 10.29 3.06 -30.72
CA ALA A 2 10.53 3.04 -29.28
C ALA A 2 10.27 1.64 -28.70
N LYS A 3 11.20 1.18 -27.85
CA LYS A 3 11.08 -0.03 -27.04
C LYS A 3 9.85 0.15 -26.15
N VAL A 4 8.78 -0.61 -26.42
CA VAL A 4 7.63 -0.72 -25.52
C VAL A 4 8.18 -1.31 -24.23
N GLU A 5 8.25 -0.49 -23.17
CA GLU A 5 8.56 -0.95 -21.83
C GLU A 5 7.47 -1.95 -21.45
N GLU A 6 7.83 -3.23 -21.39
CA GLU A 6 6.98 -4.26 -20.80
C GLU A 6 6.52 -3.74 -19.43
N PRO A 7 5.21 -3.70 -19.14
CA PRO A 7 4.79 -3.33 -17.81
C PRO A 7 5.38 -4.35 -16.86
N LEU A 8 6.25 -3.90 -15.94
CA LEU A 8 6.65 -4.70 -14.79
C LEU A 8 5.41 -4.91 -13.91
N THR A 9 4.52 -5.81 -14.30
CA THR A 9 3.50 -6.35 -13.41
C THR A 9 4.22 -7.32 -12.47
N LYS A 10 4.94 -6.76 -11.50
CA LYS A 10 5.31 -7.53 -10.32
C LYS A 10 4.00 -7.89 -9.63
N GLU A 11 3.69 -9.18 -9.61
CA GLU A 11 2.52 -9.71 -8.91
C GLU A 11 2.65 -9.35 -7.43
N VAL A 12 1.84 -8.38 -7.00
CA VAL A 12 1.68 -8.05 -5.58
C VAL A 12 0.63 -9.01 -5.03
N ASP A 13 0.95 -9.67 -3.93
CA ASP A 13 0.01 -10.57 -3.25
C ASP A 13 -1.35 -9.90 -3.04
N ALA A 14 -2.40 -10.53 -3.54
CA ALA A 14 -3.76 -9.99 -3.44
C ALA A 14 -4.17 -9.75 -1.96
N ALA A 15 -3.72 -10.63 -1.06
CA ALA A 15 -3.93 -10.48 0.38
C ALA A 15 -3.30 -9.20 0.96
N VAL A 16 -2.13 -8.80 0.45
CA VAL A 16 -1.45 -7.57 0.85
C VAL A 16 -2.24 -6.36 0.35
N LEU A 17 -2.72 -6.43 -0.89
CA LEU A 17 -3.53 -5.37 -1.50
C LEU A 17 -4.83 -5.16 -0.72
N ASP A 18 -5.52 -6.24 -0.39
CA ASP A 18 -6.76 -6.19 0.40
C ASP A 18 -6.52 -5.59 1.79
N GLY A 19 -5.43 -5.98 2.46
CA GLY A 19 -5.04 -5.42 3.75
C GLY A 19 -4.75 -3.91 3.70
N ILE A 20 -4.11 -3.43 2.63
CA ILE A 20 -3.89 -2.00 2.40
C ILE A 20 -5.22 -1.27 2.21
N VAL A 21 -6.11 -1.81 1.37
CA VAL A 21 -7.41 -1.21 1.06
C VAL A 21 -8.28 -1.13 2.33
N GLU A 22 -8.32 -2.18 3.13
CA GLU A 22 -9.08 -2.20 4.39
C GLU A 22 -8.49 -1.24 5.43
N SER A 23 -7.16 -1.14 5.51
CA SER A 23 -6.47 -0.18 6.38
C SER A 23 -6.84 1.26 6.02
N ILE A 24 -6.87 1.60 4.73
CA ILE A 24 -7.25 2.94 4.26
C ILE A 24 -8.74 3.20 4.52
N LYS A 25 -9.62 2.23 4.23
CA LYS A 25 -11.08 2.38 4.44
C LYS A 25 -11.46 2.60 5.90
N SER A 26 -10.75 1.96 6.83
CA SER A 26 -11.02 2.08 8.27
C SER A 26 -10.39 3.33 8.91
N LEU A 27 -9.55 4.05 8.17
CA LEU A 27 -8.81 5.20 8.64
C LEU A 27 -9.58 6.49 8.38
N GLN A 28 -10.23 7.03 9.41
CA GLN A 28 -10.88 8.34 9.32
C GLN A 28 -9.87 9.50 9.32
N TYR A 29 -8.83 9.38 10.16
CA TYR A 29 -7.75 10.35 10.25
C TYR A 29 -6.44 9.63 10.57
N GLY A 30 -5.37 9.98 9.85
CA GLY A 30 -4.07 9.37 10.05
C GLY A 30 -3.28 9.22 8.76
N THR A 31 -2.35 8.29 8.73
CA THR A 31 -1.49 7.97 7.59
C THR A 31 -1.25 6.47 7.49
N VAL A 32 -1.31 5.93 6.28
CA VAL A 32 -0.83 4.57 5.96
C VAL A 32 0.50 4.70 5.22
N THR A 33 1.57 4.17 5.80
CA THR A 33 2.90 4.14 5.20
C THR A 33 3.19 2.74 4.70
N ILE A 34 3.48 2.61 3.41
CA ILE A 34 3.78 1.33 2.78
C ILE A 34 5.24 1.37 2.32
N THR A 35 6.04 0.45 2.82
CA THR A 35 7.44 0.34 2.44
C THR A 35 7.62 -0.82 1.48
N VAL A 36 8.20 -0.52 0.32
CA VAL A 36 8.46 -1.50 -0.75
C VAL A 36 9.97 -1.59 -0.94
N HIS A 37 10.52 -2.79 -0.76
CA HIS A 37 11.91 -3.10 -1.06
C HIS A 37 11.98 -4.27 -2.04
N ASP A 38 12.89 -4.18 -3.01
CA ASP A 38 13.07 -5.20 -4.06
C ASP A 38 11.80 -5.54 -4.88
N GLY A 39 10.83 -4.60 -4.90
CA GLY A 39 9.54 -4.80 -5.55
C GLY A 39 8.58 -5.72 -4.79
N LYS A 40 8.83 -5.96 -3.50
CA LYS A 40 7.88 -6.59 -2.57
C LYS A 40 7.54 -5.62 -1.44
N VAL A 41 6.29 -5.64 -1.01
CA VAL A 41 5.87 -4.91 0.18
C VAL A 41 6.48 -5.59 1.40
N THR A 42 7.32 -4.88 2.14
CA THR A 42 7.98 -5.43 3.34
C THR A 42 7.32 -4.94 4.62
N GLN A 43 6.71 -3.76 4.60
CA GLN A 43 6.09 -3.16 5.77
C GLN A 43 4.85 -2.35 5.39
N ILE A 44 3.82 -2.48 6.21
CA ILE A 44 2.62 -1.64 6.18
C ILE A 44 2.43 -1.12 7.59
N GLU A 45 2.50 0.19 7.76
CA GLU A 45 2.29 0.86 9.04
C GLU A 45 1.08 1.78 8.94
N THR A 46 0.08 1.55 9.80
CA THR A 46 -1.14 2.36 9.85
C THR A 46 -1.12 3.20 11.12
N SER A 47 -0.89 4.50 10.97
CA SER A 47 -0.95 5.47 12.06
C SER A 47 -2.33 6.11 12.10
N ARG A 48 -3.11 5.86 13.16
CA ARG A 48 -4.44 6.44 13.36
C ARG A 48 -4.36 7.65 14.30
N LYS A 49 -4.98 8.76 13.92
CA LYS A 49 -5.21 9.91 14.80
C LYS A 49 -6.65 9.91 15.26
N GLN A 50 -6.87 9.86 16.57
CA GLN A 50 -8.20 9.98 17.16
C GLN A 50 -8.32 11.36 17.80
N ARG A 51 -9.31 12.14 17.37
CA ARG A 51 -9.67 13.38 18.04
C ARG A 51 -10.83 13.09 18.98
N PHE A 52 -10.65 13.42 20.25
CA PHE A 52 -11.73 13.49 21.22
C PHE A 52 -12.18 14.94 21.20
N SER A 53 -13.41 15.18 20.75
CA SER A 53 -14.06 16.49 20.73
C SER A 53 -15.07 16.61 21.85
#